data_AF-A0A1F0UDW5-F1
#
_entry.id   AF-A0A1F0UDW5-F1
#
_cell.length_a   1.000
_cell.length_b   1.000
_cell.length_c   1.000
_cell.angle_alpha   90.00
_cell.angle_beta   90.00
_cell.angle_gamma   90.00
#
_symmetry.space_group_name_H-M   'P 1'
#
loop_
_entity.id
_entity.type
_entity.pdbx_description
1 polymer ?
#
loop_
_entity_poly.entity_id
_entity_poly.type
_entity_poly.pdbx_seq_one_letter_code
_entity_poly.pdbx_strand_id
1 'polypeptide(L)'
;MNEININIPLHKLQDLMISHVRYSLPRHTYIVGVTIHDVKTYWSVLSSNTREVITRDINEHLKRWESDRNDAIHKLDYDSWEELFDWINENRSSTSTTATTAKPLVPVLPVIDLKQRER
;
A
#
# COMPACT_ATOMS: atom_id res chain seq x y z
N MET A 1 0.65 1.98 26.60
CA MET A 1 1.72 2.13 25.59
C MET A 1 2.03 3.61 25.51
N ASN A 2 3.31 3.99 25.58
CA ASN A 2 3.70 5.38 25.36
C ASN A 2 3.76 5.61 23.86
N GLU A 3 2.84 6.41 23.33
CA GLU A 3 2.85 6.79 21.92
C GLU A 3 3.81 7.95 21.70
N ILE A 4 4.71 7.79 20.73
CA ILE A 4 5.63 8.84 20.29
C ILE A 4 5.09 9.33 18.95
N ASN A 5 4.69 10.61 18.89
CA ASN A 5 4.26 11.24 17.65
C ASN A 5 5.48 11.68 16.84
N ILE A 6 5.69 11.07 15.67
CA ILE A 6 6.77 11.43 14.74
C ILE A 6 6.15 12.13 13.53
N ASN A 7 6.57 13.36 13.27
CA ASN A 7 6.17 14.09 12.06
C ASN A 7 7.17 13.83 10.94
N ILE A 8 6.70 13.29 9.82
CA ILE A 8 7.50 13.12 8.61
C ILE A 8 6.90 13.92 7.44
N PRO A 9 7.72 14.51 6.57
CA PRO A 9 7.21 15.12 5.34
C PRO A 9 6.50 14.07 4.47
N LEU A 10 5.37 14.44 3.87
CA LEU A 10 4.57 13.53 3.01
C LEU A 10 5.40 12.92 1.87
N HIS A 11 6.27 13.69 1.22
CA HIS A 11 7.14 13.16 0.16
C HIS A 11 8.04 12.04 0.68
N LYS A 12 8.56 12.17 1.91
CA LYS A 12 9.39 11.15 2.53
C LYS A 12 8.60 9.87 2.83
N LEU A 13 7.37 10.00 3.32
CA LEU A 13 6.47 8.85 3.49
C LEU A 13 6.26 8.11 2.16
N GLN A 14 6.01 8.84 1.08
CA GLN A 14 5.77 8.25 -0.24
C GLN A 14 7.00 7.50 -0.77
N ASP A 15 8.19 8.09 -0.62
CA ASP A 15 9.46 7.44 -1.01
C ASP A 15 9.71 6.16 -0.19
N LEU A 16 9.41 6.21 1.10
CA LEU A 16 9.51 5.06 2.00
C LEU A 16 8.49 3.97 1.61
N MET A 17 7.26 4.34 1.26
CA MET A 17 6.24 3.39 0.83
C MET A 17 6.63 2.68 -0.47
N ILE A 18 7.12 3.42 -1.48
CA ILE A 18 7.63 2.82 -2.73
C ILE A 18 8.80 1.88 -2.42
N SER A 19 9.75 2.32 -1.59
CA SER A 19 10.90 1.50 -1.21
C SER A 19 10.49 0.24 -0.46
N HIS A 20 9.49 0.36 0.42
CA HIS A 20 8.94 -0.74 1.19
C HIS A 20 8.30 -1.78 0.26
N VAL A 21 7.43 -1.35 -0.67
CA VAL A 21 6.83 -2.23 -1.68
C VAL A 21 7.91 -2.95 -2.48
N ARG A 22 8.85 -2.22 -3.09
CA ARG A 22 9.91 -2.80 -3.93
C ARG A 22 10.79 -3.79 -3.18
N TYR A 23 11.09 -3.50 -1.92
CA TYR A 23 11.86 -4.41 -1.08
C TYR A 23 11.10 -5.71 -0.81
N SER A 24 9.78 -5.63 -0.60
CA SER A 24 8.98 -6.78 -0.19
C SER A 24 8.58 -7.71 -1.34
N LEU A 25 8.50 -7.19 -2.58
CA LEU A 25 8.11 -7.97 -3.77
C LEU A 25 8.80 -9.35 -3.86
N PRO A 26 10.15 -9.48 -3.79
CA PRO A 26 10.81 -10.78 -3.93
C PRO A 26 11.01 -11.56 -2.61
N ARG A 27 10.49 -11.10 -1.47
CA ARG A 27 11.01 -11.51 -0.15
C ARG A 27 10.35 -12.73 0.49
N HIS A 28 9.29 -13.30 -0.09
CA HIS A 28 8.62 -14.54 0.34
C HIS A 28 8.60 -14.80 1.86
N THR A 29 8.27 -13.78 2.63
CA THR A 29 8.32 -13.79 4.10
C THR A 29 7.17 -12.94 4.64
N TYR A 30 7.00 -12.92 5.96
CA TYR A 30 5.98 -12.13 6.67
C TYR A 30 5.92 -10.65 6.23
N ILE A 31 6.99 -10.10 5.65
CA ILE A 31 7.05 -8.73 5.18
C ILE A 31 6.03 -8.45 4.07
N VAL A 32 5.66 -9.45 3.26
CA VAL A 32 4.63 -9.31 2.21
C VAL A 32 3.30 -8.88 2.83
N GLY A 33 2.83 -9.59 3.85
CA GLY A 33 1.59 -9.26 4.55
C GLY A 33 1.63 -7.90 5.25
N VAL A 34 2.76 -7.55 5.88
CA VAL A 34 2.95 -6.23 6.50
C VAL A 34 2.88 -5.11 5.45
N THR A 35 3.56 -5.29 4.32
CA THR A 35 3.56 -4.30 3.24
C THR A 35 2.18 -4.13 2.64
N ILE A 36 1.45 -5.22 2.39
CA ILE A 36 0.08 -5.15 1.86
C ILE A 36 -0.83 -4.40 2.84
N HIS A 37 -0.73 -4.70 4.14
CA HIS A 37 -1.47 -4.00 5.18
C HIS A 37 -1.16 -2.49 5.17
N ASP A 38 0.11 -2.12 5.11
CA ASP A 38 0.54 -0.72 5.16
C ASP A 38 0.13 0.03 3.88
N VAL A 39 0.22 -0.61 2.71
CA VAL A 39 -0.28 -0.04 1.44
C VAL A 39 -1.78 0.25 1.56
N LYS A 40 -2.59 -0.72 2.01
CA LYS A 40 -4.04 -0.52 2.19
C LYS A 40 -4.34 0.57 3.22
N THR A 41 -3.59 0.61 4.33
CA THR A 41 -3.78 1.59 5.43
C THR A 41 -3.51 3.02 4.98
N TYR A 42 -2.41 3.24 4.27
CA TYR A 42 -1.98 4.59 3.87
C TYR A 42 -2.39 4.96 2.45
N TRP A 43 -3.13 4.10 1.74
CA TRP A 43 -3.47 4.33 0.33
C TRP A 43 -4.06 5.72 0.07
N SER A 44 -5.01 6.15 0.91
CA SER A 44 -5.74 7.41 0.78
C SER A 44 -4.87 8.67 0.89
N VAL A 45 -3.71 8.60 1.56
CA VAL A 45 -2.80 9.74 1.73
C VAL A 45 -1.72 9.82 0.65
N LEU A 46 -1.50 8.73 -0.11
CA LEU A 46 -0.55 8.71 -1.21
C LEU A 46 -1.04 9.56 -2.38
N SER A 47 -0.14 10.28 -3.04
CA SER A 47 -0.44 10.98 -4.29
C SER A 47 -0.76 10.00 -5.41
N SER A 48 -1.49 10.48 -6.43
CA SER A 48 -1.81 9.69 -7.62
C SER A 48 -0.55 9.11 -8.29
N ASN A 49 0.54 9.90 -8.36
CA ASN A 49 1.80 9.43 -8.92
C ASN A 49 2.41 8.28 -8.11
N THR A 50 2.42 8.39 -6.78
CA THR A 50 2.91 7.32 -5.91
C THR A 50 2.07 6.06 -6.04
N ARG A 51 0.74 6.20 -6.07
CA ARG A 51 -0.17 5.07 -6.30
C ARG A 51 0.11 4.39 -7.64
N GLU A 52 0.26 5.16 -8.72
CA GLU A 52 0.57 4.64 -10.06
C GLU A 52 1.90 3.89 -10.10
N VAL A 53 2.95 4.41 -9.45
CA VAL A 53 4.24 3.71 -9.33
C VAL A 53 4.08 2.38 -8.60
N ILE A 54 3.38 2.36 -7.46
CA ILE A 54 3.14 1.11 -6.70
C ILE A 54 2.34 0.11 -7.54
N THR A 55 1.25 0.56 -8.18
CA THR A 55 0.44 -0.29 -9.06
C THR A 55 1.26 -0.90 -10.19
N ARG A 56 2.11 -0.09 -10.84
CA ARG A 56 2.98 -0.56 -11.91
C ARG A 56 3.99 -1.59 -11.40
N ASP A 57 4.67 -1.30 -10.29
CA ASP A 57 5.69 -2.19 -9.74
C ASP A 57 5.10 -3.56 -9.32
N ILE A 58 3.89 -3.59 -8.75
CA ILE A 58 3.15 -4.82 -8.44
C ILE A 58 2.78 -5.57 -9.72
N ASN A 59 2.21 -4.88 -10.72
CA ASN A 59 1.83 -5.51 -11.99
C ASN A 59 3.04 -6.12 -12.73
N GLU A 60 4.17 -5.42 -12.75
CA GLU A 60 5.41 -5.92 -13.34
C GLU A 60 5.93 -7.16 -12.59
N HIS A 61 5.82 -7.18 -11.27
CA HIS A 61 6.15 -8.36 -10.47
C HIS A 61 5.23 -9.55 -10.81
N LEU A 62 3.91 -9.37 -10.81
CA LEU A 62 2.94 -10.42 -11.13
C LEU A 62 3.13 -11.00 -12.53
N LYS A 63 3.49 -10.16 -13.52
CA LYS A 63 3.82 -10.61 -14.88
C LYS A 63 5.13 -11.38 -14.94
N ARG A 64 6.15 -10.91 -14.21
CA ARG A 64 7.48 -11.54 -14.21
C ARG A 64 7.47 -12.92 -13.54
N TRP A 65 6.62 -13.09 -12.53
CA TRP A 65 6.53 -14.29 -11.71
C TRP A 65 5.21 -15.04 -11.91
N GLU A 66 4.62 -14.94 -13.10
CA GLU A 66 3.33 -15.59 -13.42
C GLU A 66 3.36 -17.11 -13.20
N SER A 67 4.54 -17.75 -13.35
CA SER A 67 4.77 -19.16 -13.03
C SER A 67 4.41 -19.52 -11.59
N ASP A 68 4.60 -18.59 -10.65
CA ASP A 68 4.46 -18.82 -9.21
C ASP A 68 2.99 -19.06 -8.83
N ARG A 69 2.05 -18.68 -9.70
CA ARG A 69 0.62 -19.02 -9.58
C ARG A 69 0.37 -20.51 -9.39
N ASN A 70 1.22 -21.36 -9.98
CA ASN A 70 1.12 -22.81 -9.92
C ASN A 70 2.16 -23.45 -9.00
N ASP A 71 3.01 -22.66 -8.35
CA ASP A 71 4.07 -23.15 -7.46
C ASP A 71 3.55 -23.27 -6.02
N ALA A 72 3.57 -24.46 -5.44
CA ALA A 72 3.00 -24.70 -4.11
C ALA A 72 3.67 -23.87 -2.99
N ILE A 73 4.91 -23.44 -3.17
CA ILE A 73 5.68 -22.67 -2.19
C ILE A 73 5.41 -21.17 -2.36
N HIS A 74 5.42 -20.69 -3.60
CA HIS A 74 5.35 -19.26 -3.91
C HIS A 74 3.94 -18.73 -4.16
N LYS A 75 2.97 -19.62 -4.41
CA LYS A 75 1.58 -19.25 -4.73
C LYS A 75 0.94 -18.35 -3.69
N LEU A 76 1.19 -18.58 -2.39
CA LEU A 76 0.58 -17.79 -1.33
C LEU A 76 0.91 -16.29 -1.44
N ASP A 77 2.19 -15.97 -1.65
CA ASP A 77 2.62 -14.58 -1.80
C ASP A 77 2.15 -14.00 -3.13
N TYR A 78 2.16 -14.81 -4.19
CA TYR A 78 1.64 -14.41 -5.50
C TYR A 78 0.16 -14.01 -5.42
N ASP A 79 -0.67 -14.88 -4.84
CA ASP A 79 -2.10 -14.64 -4.62
C ASP A 79 -2.31 -13.38 -3.77
N SER A 80 -1.47 -13.15 -2.77
CA SER A 80 -1.56 -11.96 -1.90
C SER A 80 -1.27 -10.66 -2.66
N TRP A 81 -0.26 -10.66 -3.55
CA TRP A 81 0.03 -9.53 -4.42
C TRP A 81 -1.06 -9.32 -5.48
N GLU A 82 -1.62 -10.39 -6.02
CA GLU A 82 -2.75 -10.35 -6.95
C GLU A 82 -3.99 -9.74 -6.29
N GLU A 83 -4.35 -10.18 -5.07
CA GLU A 83 -5.45 -9.61 -4.30
C GLU A 83 -5.27 -8.11 -4.04
N LEU A 84 -4.04 -7.69 -3.70
CA LEU A 84 -3.75 -6.26 -3.54
C LEU A 84 -3.92 -5.50 -4.87
N PHE A 85 -3.45 -6.07 -5.99
CA PHE A 85 -3.59 -5.45 -7.30
C PHE A 85 -5.05 -5.25 -7.71
N ASP A 86 -5.89 -6.26 -7.48
CA ASP A 86 -7.33 -6.19 -7.73
C ASP A 86 -8.00 -5.14 -6.83
N TRP A 87 -7.69 -5.16 -5.54
CA TRP A 87 -8.19 -4.15 -4.59
C TRP A 87 -7.83 -2.72 -5.02
N ILE A 88 -6.60 -2.49 -5.51
CA ILE A 88 -6.18 -1.19 -6.02
C ILE A 88 -7.05 -0.76 -7.22
N ASN A 89 -7.32 -1.67 -8.15
CA ASN A 89 -8.11 -1.39 -9.35
C ASN A 89 -9.58 -1.09 -9.01
N GLU A 90 -10.16 -1.79 -8.04
CA GLU A 90 -11.51 -1.49 -7.53
C GLU A 90 -11.57 -0.09 -6.92
N ASN A 91 -10.59 0.27 -6.10
CA ASN A 91 -10.52 1.57 -5.43
C ASN A 91 -10.20 2.74 -6.39
N ARG A 92 -9.70 2.46 -7.59
CA ARG A 92 -9.46 3.48 -8.63
C ARG A 92 -10.77 4.13 -9.08
N SER A 93 -11.85 3.36 -9.16
CA SER A 93 -13.19 3.81 -9.58
C SER A 93 -13.89 4.66 -8.51
N SER A 94 -13.59 4.41 -7.23
CA SER A 94 -14.22 5.10 -6.09
C SER A 94 -13.64 6.49 -5.79
N THR A 95 -12.45 6.83 -6.29
CA THR A 95 -11.83 8.15 -6.08
C THR A 95 -12.37 9.26 -7.00
N SER A 96 -13.35 8.96 -7.85
CA SER A 96 -13.93 9.90 -8.80
C SER A 96 -15.16 10.64 -8.24
N THR A 97 -15.12 11.20 -7.03
CA THR A 97 -16.14 12.17 -6.55
C THR A 97 -15.57 13.07 -5.45
N THR A 98 -15.67 14.39 -5.67
CA THR A 98 -15.32 15.54 -4.79
C THR A 98 -13.85 15.92 -4.61
N ALA A 99 -13.28 16.61 -5.60
CA ALA A 99 -12.23 17.61 -5.37
C ALA A 99 -12.89 19.00 -5.24
N THR A 100 -13.45 19.30 -4.07
CA THR A 100 -13.77 20.69 -3.68
C THR A 100 -12.53 21.31 -3.05
N THR A 101 -12.18 22.47 -3.58
CA THR A 101 -11.05 23.33 -3.26
C THR A 101 -10.95 23.65 -1.77
N ALA A 102 -9.98 23.06 -1.07
CA ALA A 102 -9.36 23.64 0.13
C ALA A 102 -7.98 23.01 0.33
N LYS A 103 -6.91 23.78 0.10
CA LYS A 103 -5.53 23.41 0.48
C LYS A 103 -5.46 23.29 2.01
N PRO A 104 -5.06 22.15 2.59
CA PRO A 104 -4.60 22.11 3.97
C PRO A 104 -3.19 22.71 4.04
N LEU A 105 -2.95 23.63 4.97
CA LEU A 105 -1.67 24.31 5.18
C LEU A 105 -0.59 23.44 5.82
N VAL A 106 -0.87 22.18 6.18
CA VAL A 106 0.13 21.18 6.59
C VAL A 106 -0.40 19.78 6.23
N PRO A 107 0.38 18.89 5.58
CA PRO A 107 -0.01 17.50 5.39
C PRO A 107 0.26 16.72 6.67
N VAL A 108 -0.56 16.94 7.70
CA VAL A 108 -0.59 16.03 8.86
C VAL A 108 -1.46 14.84 8.47
N LEU A 109 -0.91 13.63 8.57
CA LEU A 109 -1.66 12.40 8.34
C LEU A 109 -2.82 12.33 9.35
N PRO A 110 -4.05 11.97 8.94
CA PRO A 110 -5.11 11.71 9.89
C PRO A 110 -4.71 10.51 10.75
N VAL A 111 -4.71 10.70 12.08
CA VAL A 111 -4.57 9.59 13.03
C VAL A 111 -5.81 8.72 12.89
N ILE A 112 -5.67 7.52 12.31
CA ILE A 112 -6.75 6.54 12.24
C ILE A 112 -6.79 5.83 13.60
N ASP A 113 -7.81 6.12 14.38
CA ASP A 113 -8.06 5.45 15.66
C ASP A 113 -8.61 4.04 15.38
N LEU A 114 -7.72 3.04 15.35
CA LEU A 114 -8.09 1.64 15.24
C LEU A 114 -8.74 1.22 16.57
N LYS A 115 -10.07 1.38 16.67
CA LYS A 115 -10.85 0.79 17.77
C LYS A 115 -10.44 -0.68 17.94
N GLN A 116 -9.92 -0.99 19.12
CA GLN A 116 -9.50 -2.33 19.51
C GLN A 116 -10.63 -3.34 19.22
N ARG A 117 -10.33 -4.38 18.44
CA ARG A 117 -11.23 -5.53 18.33
C ARG A 117 -11.32 -6.18 19.71
N GLU A 118 -12.51 -6.19 20.29
CA GLU A 118 -12.80 -6.95 21.50
C GLU A 118 -12.57 -8.45 21.22
N ARG A 119 -12.01 -9.14 22.22
CA ARG A 119 -11.62 -10.55 22.17
C ARG A 119 -12.82 -11.48 22.30
#